data_AF-A0A0P7B5Z3-F1
#
_entry.id   AF-A0A0P7B5Z3-F1
#
_cell.length_a   1.000
_cell.length_b   1.000
_cell.length_c   1.000
_cell.angle_alpha   90.00
_cell.angle_beta   90.00
_cell.angle_gamma   90.00
#
_symmetry.space_group_name_H-M   'P 1'
#
loop_
_entity.id
_entity.type
_entity.pdbx_description
1 polymer ?
#
loop_
_entity_poly.entity_id
_entity_poly.type
_entity_poly.pdbx_seq_one_letter_code
_entity_poly.pdbx_strand_id
1 'polypeptide(L)'
;MQQDMEKAALVTLGSPTPPLSPGEVEETQRQTTPPPYSGPSTALIARPAAAQDTEQAVKGPTRYPGLPRLDYRLYSPPLFKLSNDSKTLSSRAEYLSTNAIALVSLIRAQASVPPKPQIHIRGSRGHKVDFNIQLNLMNLLVPDDEKQRIDYIRCVGEGELAYRGGTRADILPEVGDAGLEEWCRRYVQDSSGVKLFALDRVVANLDTEWIEGQVRSLVASLSYRGVVDVTFVVTHSRVLVQNPDKVNQFFTNVTTLFSGKNKYEVIKAVWPFATTKNGDPGRRCVVQSEEVWWREWKDPIKYAISQKRHGWVTVEDKLEAVMEGKGNGTNMIDWGPDRSAY
;
A
#
# COMPACT_ATOMS: atom_id res chain seq x y z
N MET A 1 -74.61 6.38 29.97
CA MET A 1 -73.40 7.19 29.69
C MET A 1 -72.35 6.22 29.15
N GLN A 2 -71.50 6.66 28.22
CA GLN A 2 -70.69 5.79 27.34
C GLN A 2 -69.74 4.80 28.04
N GLN A 3 -69.18 3.88 27.24
CA GLN A 3 -68.11 2.88 27.53
C GLN A 3 -68.60 1.49 28.00
N ASP A 4 -68.08 0.36 27.50
CA ASP A 4 -67.25 0.16 26.30
C ASP A 4 -67.42 -1.24 25.68
N MET A 5 -66.83 -1.47 24.51
CA MET A 5 -67.25 -2.50 23.55
C MET A 5 -66.80 -3.95 23.84
N GLU A 6 -67.78 -4.86 23.84
CA GLU A 6 -67.71 -6.29 23.47
C GLU A 6 -66.94 -6.49 22.12
N LYS A 7 -66.23 -7.56 21.75
CA LYS A 7 -66.18 -9.02 22.06
C LYS A 7 -64.71 -9.52 21.94
N ALA A 8 -64.21 -10.48 22.72
CA ALA A 8 -64.39 -11.95 22.61
C ALA A 8 -64.05 -12.49 21.18
N ALA A 9 -63.31 -13.59 20.95
CA ALA A 9 -63.19 -14.90 21.62
C ALA A 9 -62.02 -15.71 20.95
N LEU A 10 -61.52 -16.90 21.32
CA LEU A 10 -61.83 -17.91 22.36
C LEU A 10 -60.55 -18.79 22.63
N VAL A 11 -60.28 -19.13 23.91
CA VAL A 11 -59.97 -20.46 24.52
C VAL A 11 -58.91 -21.42 23.90
N THR A 12 -57.78 -21.73 24.56
CA THR A 12 -57.45 -22.83 25.55
C THR A 12 -57.54 -24.27 24.97
N LEU A 13 -56.61 -25.25 25.08
CA LEU A 13 -55.58 -25.73 26.06
C LEU A 13 -54.36 -26.37 25.31
N GLY A 14 -53.24 -26.85 25.90
CA GLY A 14 -52.67 -26.75 27.27
C GLY A 14 -51.72 -27.90 27.71
N SER A 15 -50.40 -27.66 27.80
CA SER A 15 -49.31 -28.43 28.51
C SER A 15 -48.86 -29.83 28.01
N PRO A 16 -47.63 -30.34 28.32
CA PRO A 16 -46.32 -29.70 28.56
C PRO A 16 -45.10 -30.34 27.79
N THR A 17 -43.91 -29.75 27.92
CA THR A 17 -42.55 -30.10 27.40
C THR A 17 -41.81 -31.21 28.20
N PRO A 18 -40.53 -31.61 27.91
CA PRO A 18 -39.61 -31.41 26.76
C PRO A 18 -39.16 -32.82 26.21
N PRO A 19 -37.87 -33.21 25.91
CA PRO A 19 -36.64 -32.52 25.45
C PRO A 19 -35.88 -33.18 24.25
N LEU A 20 -34.83 -32.48 23.76
CA LEU A 20 -33.54 -32.92 23.15
C LEU A 20 -33.18 -32.33 21.76
N SER A 21 -32.39 -31.23 21.81
CA SER A 21 -31.15 -31.01 21.04
C SER A 21 -31.20 -30.78 19.51
N PRO A 22 -30.18 -30.12 18.90
CA PRO A 22 -30.47 -29.06 17.93
C PRO A 22 -30.09 -29.36 16.47
N GLY A 23 -30.89 -28.86 15.53
CA GLY A 23 -30.62 -28.84 14.09
C GLY A 23 -30.49 -27.40 13.56
N GLU A 24 -29.67 -27.23 12.52
CA GLU A 24 -29.22 -25.94 11.98
C GLU A 24 -30.27 -25.20 11.13
N VAL A 25 -30.21 -23.86 11.10
CA VAL A 25 -30.76 -23.05 9.99
C VAL A 25 -30.00 -21.72 9.78
N GLU A 26 -29.18 -21.73 8.74
CA GLU A 26 -29.00 -20.67 7.72
C GLU A 26 -28.74 -19.21 8.13
N GLU A 27 -27.46 -18.81 8.14
CA GLU A 27 -27.05 -17.42 7.89
C GLU A 27 -26.85 -17.15 6.38
N THR A 28 -27.62 -16.21 5.83
CA THR A 28 -27.58 -15.87 4.40
C THR A 28 -26.32 -15.08 4.02
N GLN A 29 -25.33 -15.75 3.42
CA GLN A 29 -24.12 -15.09 2.88
C GLN A 29 -24.46 -14.17 1.70
N ARG A 30 -24.47 -12.84 1.94
CA ARG A 30 -24.52 -11.84 0.85
C ARG A 30 -23.15 -11.75 0.19
N GLN A 31 -22.98 -12.44 -0.93
CA GLN A 31 -21.78 -12.35 -1.76
C GLN A 31 -21.65 -10.94 -2.38
N THR A 32 -20.61 -10.20 -2.00
CA THR A 32 -20.19 -8.97 -2.68
C THR A 32 -19.21 -9.32 -3.80
N THR A 33 -19.70 -9.40 -5.03
CA THR A 33 -18.85 -9.56 -6.22
C THR A 33 -18.18 -8.23 -6.60
N PRO A 34 -16.88 -8.22 -6.98
CA PRO A 34 -16.22 -7.04 -7.54
C PRO A 34 -16.72 -6.74 -8.97
N PRO A 35 -16.52 -5.51 -9.48
CA PRO A 35 -16.95 -5.11 -10.82
C PRO A 35 -16.29 -5.96 -11.93
N PRO A 36 -16.92 -6.09 -13.11
CA PRO A 36 -16.65 -7.12 -14.12
C PRO A 36 -15.31 -6.98 -14.88
N TYR A 37 -14.40 -6.12 -14.44
CA TYR A 37 -13.11 -5.86 -15.07
C TYR A 37 -11.90 -6.17 -14.16
N SER A 38 -12.10 -6.98 -13.12
CA SER A 38 -11.07 -7.34 -12.14
C SER A 38 -10.80 -8.84 -12.11
N GLY A 39 -9.66 -9.26 -12.68
CA GLY A 39 -9.15 -10.61 -12.50
C GLY A 39 -8.39 -10.74 -11.17
N PRO A 40 -8.57 -11.82 -10.39
CA PRO A 40 -7.81 -12.03 -9.16
C PRO A 40 -6.32 -12.24 -9.45
N SER A 41 -5.44 -11.69 -8.59
CA SER A 41 -3.98 -11.80 -8.72
C SER A 41 -3.44 -13.24 -8.66
N THR A 42 -4.25 -14.22 -8.24
CA THR A 42 -3.84 -15.60 -7.98
C THR A 42 -4.60 -16.59 -8.86
N ALA A 43 -3.97 -17.03 -9.95
CA ALA A 43 -4.47 -18.12 -10.77
C ALA A 43 -4.24 -19.48 -10.08
N LEU A 44 -5.28 -20.01 -9.44
CA LEU A 44 -5.26 -21.39 -8.91
C LEU A 44 -5.38 -22.40 -10.05
N ILE A 45 -4.25 -22.83 -10.60
CA ILE A 45 -4.20 -23.95 -11.54
C ILE A 45 -4.44 -25.24 -10.75
N ALA A 46 -5.64 -25.80 -10.86
CA ALA A 46 -5.94 -27.13 -10.38
C ALA A 46 -5.09 -28.17 -11.14
N ARG A 47 -4.31 -28.97 -10.41
CA ARG A 47 -3.60 -30.14 -10.96
C ARG A 47 -4.26 -31.43 -10.45
N PRO A 48 -4.49 -32.43 -11.31
CA PRO A 48 -4.99 -33.73 -10.87
C PRO A 48 -3.90 -34.49 -10.09
N ALA A 49 -4.31 -35.30 -9.13
CA ALA A 49 -3.40 -36.04 -8.26
C ALA A 49 -2.98 -37.38 -8.87
N ALA A 50 -1.67 -37.59 -9.07
CA ALA A 50 -0.99 -38.89 -9.06
C ALA A 50 0.55 -38.72 -9.18
N ALA A 51 1.28 -39.75 -8.73
CA ALA A 51 2.74 -39.95 -8.75
C ALA A 51 3.58 -39.14 -7.74
N GLN A 52 4.41 -39.88 -7.01
CA GLN A 52 5.26 -39.44 -5.89
C GLN A 52 6.71 -39.16 -6.36
N ASP A 53 7.54 -38.72 -5.41
CA ASP A 53 9.01 -38.74 -5.41
C ASP A 53 9.77 -37.80 -6.35
N THR A 54 9.84 -36.54 -5.93
CA THR A 54 11.16 -35.90 -5.67
C THR A 54 10.99 -34.68 -4.77
N GLU A 55 11.40 -34.78 -3.50
CA GLU A 55 11.37 -33.66 -2.54
C GLU A 55 12.47 -32.61 -2.80
N GLN A 56 12.35 -31.87 -3.91
CA GLN A 56 12.77 -30.47 -3.91
C GLN A 56 11.64 -29.64 -3.32
N ALA A 57 11.56 -29.62 -1.99
CA ALA A 57 10.62 -28.77 -1.28
C ALA A 57 10.85 -27.31 -1.67
N VAL A 58 9.99 -26.78 -2.55
CA VAL A 58 9.93 -25.36 -2.90
C VAL A 58 9.53 -24.60 -1.64
N LYS A 59 10.53 -24.21 -0.85
CA LYS A 59 10.33 -23.44 0.38
C LYS A 59 9.50 -22.21 0.03
N GLY A 60 8.30 -22.14 0.60
CA GLY A 60 7.43 -20.98 0.49
C GLY A 60 8.13 -19.70 0.98
N PRO A 61 7.59 -18.51 0.67
CA PRO A 61 8.21 -17.25 1.04
C PRO A 61 8.54 -17.20 2.54
N THR A 62 9.78 -16.83 2.86
CA THR A 62 10.29 -16.81 4.24
C THR A 62 9.41 -15.90 5.09
N ARG A 63 8.79 -16.45 6.12
CA ARG A 63 7.95 -15.72 7.07
C ARG A 63 8.83 -15.16 8.19
N TYR A 64 8.71 -13.87 8.45
CA TYR A 64 9.41 -13.17 9.52
C TYR A 64 8.39 -12.75 10.60
N PRO A 65 8.48 -13.26 11.84
CA PRO A 65 7.60 -12.85 12.93
C PRO A 65 7.65 -11.32 13.14
N GLY A 66 6.49 -10.71 13.39
CA GLY A 66 6.37 -9.25 13.58
C GLY A 66 6.43 -8.40 12.31
N LEU A 67 6.66 -9.00 11.13
CA LEU A 67 6.59 -8.31 9.84
C LEU A 67 5.36 -8.77 9.03
N PRO A 68 4.79 -7.91 8.16
CA PRO A 68 3.71 -8.28 7.26
C PRO A 68 4.01 -9.51 6.41
N ARG A 69 2.96 -10.31 6.11
CA ARG A 69 3.05 -11.55 5.33
C ARG A 69 3.25 -11.27 3.84
N LEU A 70 4.50 -11.04 3.45
CA LEU A 70 4.94 -10.68 2.10
C LEU A 70 6.14 -11.53 1.65
N ASP A 71 6.32 -11.69 0.34
CA ASP A 71 7.56 -12.22 -0.20
C ASP A 71 8.59 -11.09 -0.38
N TYR A 72 9.37 -10.85 0.67
CA TYR A 72 10.36 -9.77 0.71
C TYR A 72 11.44 -9.86 -0.37
N ARG A 73 11.65 -11.03 -1.00
CA ARG A 73 12.60 -11.21 -2.12
C ARG A 73 12.22 -10.35 -3.33
N LEU A 74 10.95 -9.94 -3.43
CA LEU A 74 10.44 -9.10 -4.50
C LEU A 74 10.84 -7.62 -4.37
N TYR A 75 11.38 -7.18 -3.23
CA TYR A 75 12.01 -5.86 -3.09
C TYR A 75 13.47 -5.84 -3.55
N SER A 76 14.13 -7.01 -3.63
CA SER A 76 15.52 -7.18 -4.10
C SER A 76 15.70 -8.39 -5.04
N PRO A 77 14.90 -8.49 -6.13
CA PRO A 77 14.97 -9.63 -7.04
C PRO A 77 16.30 -9.64 -7.83
N PRO A 78 16.77 -10.83 -8.27
CA PRO A 78 17.99 -10.96 -9.06
C PRO A 78 17.97 -10.08 -10.31
N LEU A 79 19.12 -9.51 -10.68
CA LEU A 79 19.29 -8.62 -11.84
C LEU A 79 18.55 -7.27 -11.76
N PHE A 80 17.99 -6.90 -10.59
CA PHE A 80 17.50 -5.55 -10.33
C PHE A 80 18.47 -4.76 -9.44
N LYS A 81 18.42 -3.43 -9.57
CA LYS A 81 19.13 -2.46 -8.72
C LYS A 81 18.12 -1.45 -8.18
N LEU A 82 18.07 -1.31 -6.86
CA LEU A 82 17.32 -0.25 -6.19
C LEU A 82 18.07 1.09 -6.33
N SER A 83 17.35 2.16 -6.60
CA SER A 83 17.90 3.52 -6.67
C SER A 83 18.31 4.04 -5.27
N ASN A 84 19.23 5.01 -5.23
CA ASN A 84 19.75 5.56 -3.97
C ASN A 84 18.67 6.19 -3.08
N ASP A 85 17.59 6.72 -3.66
CA ASP A 85 16.42 7.25 -2.95
C ASP A 85 15.44 6.16 -2.47
N SER A 86 15.77 4.89 -2.72
CA SER A 86 14.94 3.71 -2.42
C SER A 86 13.54 3.73 -3.06
N LYS A 87 13.30 4.50 -4.13
CA LYS A 87 11.97 4.57 -4.79
C LYS A 87 11.84 3.62 -5.97
N THR A 88 12.88 3.50 -6.80
CA THR A 88 12.83 2.82 -8.10
C THR A 88 13.69 1.56 -8.12
N LEU A 89 13.06 0.42 -8.34
CA LEU A 89 13.72 -0.86 -8.58
C LEU A 89 13.87 -1.08 -10.10
N SER A 90 15.10 -1.11 -10.60
CA SER A 90 15.38 -1.08 -12.05
C SER A 90 16.13 -2.32 -12.56
N SER A 91 15.78 -2.84 -13.75
CA SER A 91 16.53 -3.91 -14.42
C SER A 91 16.74 -3.61 -15.91
N ARG A 92 17.81 -4.22 -16.45
CA ARG A 92 18.16 -4.27 -17.88
C ARG A 92 18.21 -5.70 -18.42
N ALA A 93 17.61 -6.67 -17.72
CA ALA A 93 17.68 -8.07 -18.10
C ALA A 93 16.96 -8.30 -19.43
N GLU A 94 17.68 -8.83 -20.41
CA GLU A 94 17.22 -8.92 -21.81
C GLU A 94 15.93 -9.73 -21.98
N TYR A 95 15.81 -10.85 -21.24
CA TYR A 95 14.63 -11.72 -21.31
C TYR A 95 13.31 -11.02 -20.95
N LEU A 96 13.35 -9.95 -20.14
CA LEU A 96 12.17 -9.14 -19.79
C LEU A 96 11.74 -8.19 -20.93
N SER A 97 12.60 -7.99 -21.93
CA SER A 97 12.34 -7.15 -23.11
C SER A 97 12.18 -7.93 -24.41
N THR A 98 12.37 -9.25 -24.37
CA THR A 98 12.20 -10.18 -25.50
C THR A 98 11.09 -11.22 -25.27
N ASN A 99 10.69 -11.50 -24.02
CA ASN A 99 9.63 -12.46 -23.69
C ASN A 99 8.49 -11.79 -22.90
N ALA A 100 7.33 -11.67 -23.55
CA ALA A 100 6.16 -11.01 -22.97
C ALA A 100 5.58 -11.79 -21.77
N ILE A 101 5.63 -13.13 -21.79
CA ILE A 101 5.15 -13.97 -20.67
C ILE A 101 6.02 -13.72 -19.44
N ALA A 102 7.34 -13.67 -19.60
CA ALA A 102 8.27 -13.39 -18.51
C ALA A 102 8.04 -12.00 -17.90
N LEU A 103 7.75 -10.99 -18.73
CA LEU A 103 7.40 -9.66 -18.26
C LEU A 103 6.05 -9.66 -17.51
N VAL A 104 4.99 -10.28 -18.05
CA VAL A 104 3.69 -10.40 -17.37
C VAL A 104 3.83 -11.07 -16.00
N SER A 105 4.56 -12.19 -15.92
CA SER A 105 4.83 -12.89 -14.65
C SER A 105 5.59 -12.02 -13.66
N LEU A 106 6.61 -11.27 -14.11
CA LEU A 106 7.32 -10.31 -13.28
C LEU A 106 6.38 -9.21 -12.76
N ILE A 107 5.57 -8.59 -13.62
CA ILE A 107 4.71 -7.47 -13.25
C ILE A 107 3.64 -7.93 -12.25
N ARG A 108 3.05 -9.12 -12.45
CA ARG A 108 2.15 -9.74 -11.46
C ARG A 108 2.83 -10.00 -10.12
N ALA A 109 4.03 -10.57 -10.12
CA ALA A 109 4.78 -10.79 -8.88
C ALA A 109 5.16 -9.46 -8.19
N GLN A 110 5.61 -8.46 -8.95
CA GLN A 110 5.96 -7.15 -8.39
C GLN A 110 4.73 -6.37 -7.88
N ALA A 111 3.55 -6.62 -8.43
CA ALA A 111 2.30 -6.01 -7.95
C ALA A 111 1.82 -6.59 -6.61
N SER A 112 2.11 -7.86 -6.30
CA SER A 112 1.65 -8.55 -5.07
C SER A 112 2.42 -8.19 -3.79
N VAL A 113 3.35 -7.21 -3.89
CA VAL A 113 3.96 -6.54 -2.74
C VAL A 113 3.67 -5.03 -2.75
N PRO A 114 3.34 -4.43 -1.58
CA PRO A 114 3.00 -3.02 -1.47
C PRO A 114 4.22 -2.12 -1.69
N PRO A 115 4.00 -0.81 -1.88
CA PRO A 115 5.05 0.16 -1.59
C PRO A 115 5.25 0.26 -0.06
N LYS A 116 6.34 0.88 0.37
CA LYS A 116 6.58 1.20 1.79
C LYS A 116 6.31 2.69 2.03
N PRO A 117 5.06 3.09 2.39
CA PRO A 117 4.74 4.45 2.82
C PRO A 117 5.33 4.75 4.20
N GLN A 118 5.73 6.01 4.39
CA GLN A 118 6.36 6.51 5.59
C GLN A 118 5.83 7.92 5.88
N ILE A 119 5.73 8.28 7.16
CA ILE A 119 5.52 9.66 7.59
C ILE A 119 6.81 10.17 8.22
N HIS A 120 7.29 11.32 7.74
CA HIS A 120 8.47 12.02 8.24
C HIS A 120 8.01 13.31 8.91
N ILE A 121 8.42 13.55 10.15
CA ILE A 121 7.99 14.69 10.98
C ILE A 121 9.25 15.43 11.43
N ARG A 122 9.45 16.65 10.91
CA ARG A 122 10.65 17.47 11.14
C ARG A 122 10.29 18.80 11.77
N GLY A 123 10.88 19.09 12.93
CA GLY A 123 10.81 20.39 13.58
C GLY A 123 12.12 21.15 13.42
N SER A 124 12.06 22.39 12.93
CA SER A 124 13.22 23.28 12.86
C SER A 124 12.94 24.71 13.31
N ARG A 125 13.90 25.31 14.03
CA ARG A 125 13.94 26.74 14.39
C ARG A 125 15.18 27.38 13.76
N GLY A 126 14.94 28.26 12.78
CA GLY A 126 16.00 28.76 11.91
C GLY A 126 16.78 27.61 11.26
N HIS A 127 18.10 27.65 11.33
CA HIS A 127 18.97 26.61 10.78
C HIS A 127 19.04 25.32 11.61
N LYS A 128 18.52 25.29 12.85
CA LYS A 128 18.61 24.12 13.73
C LYS A 128 17.39 23.19 13.55
N VAL A 129 17.65 21.91 13.31
CA VAL A 129 16.65 20.84 13.40
C VAL A 129 16.57 20.36 14.84
N ASP A 130 15.44 20.59 15.52
CA ASP A 130 15.25 20.14 16.91
C ASP A 130 14.83 18.67 16.98
N PHE A 131 14.06 18.17 16.00
CA PHE A 131 13.69 16.76 15.86
C PHE A 131 13.43 16.41 14.40
N ASN A 132 13.65 15.15 14.03
CA ASN A 132 13.39 14.62 12.69
C ASN A 132 13.09 13.12 12.81
N ILE A 133 11.82 12.78 12.95
CA ILE A 133 11.38 11.41 13.23
C ILE A 133 10.66 10.79 12.02
N GLN A 134 10.79 9.48 11.85
CA GLN A 134 10.23 8.72 10.74
C GLN A 134 9.45 7.50 11.23
N LEU A 135 8.27 7.25 10.69
CA LEU A 135 7.45 6.09 11.01
C LEU A 135 7.05 5.31 9.75
N ASN A 136 6.96 3.99 9.87
CA ASN A 136 6.56 3.10 8.78
C ASN A 136 5.04 2.86 8.81
N LEU A 137 4.36 3.10 7.68
CA LEU A 137 2.92 2.93 7.54
C LEU A 137 2.54 1.65 6.76
N MET A 138 3.52 0.86 6.30
CA MET A 138 3.29 -0.34 5.47
C MET A 138 2.38 -1.39 6.13
N ASN A 139 2.41 -1.50 7.46
CA ASN A 139 1.57 -2.44 8.22
C ASN A 139 0.07 -2.11 8.12
N LEU A 140 -0.29 -0.90 7.67
CA LEU A 140 -1.69 -0.50 7.46
C LEU A 140 -2.26 -0.96 6.10
N LEU A 141 -1.39 -1.45 5.19
CA LEU A 141 -1.77 -1.90 3.85
C LEU A 141 -1.91 -3.42 3.74
N VAL A 142 -1.39 -4.17 4.71
CA VAL A 142 -1.27 -5.62 4.65
C VAL A 142 -1.93 -6.24 5.88
N PRO A 143 -3.15 -6.78 5.75
CA PRO A 143 -3.81 -7.48 6.85
C PRO A 143 -3.12 -8.83 7.14
N ASP A 144 -3.26 -9.31 8.37
CA ASP A 144 -2.73 -10.62 8.79
C ASP A 144 -3.42 -11.80 8.09
N ASP A 145 -4.70 -11.65 7.76
CA ASP A 145 -5.45 -12.58 6.89
C ASP A 145 -5.30 -12.15 5.44
N GLU A 146 -4.67 -13.02 4.64
CA GLU A 146 -4.48 -12.82 3.20
C GLU A 146 -5.82 -12.67 2.45
N LYS A 147 -6.93 -13.19 2.98
CA LYS A 147 -8.28 -13.06 2.40
C LYS A 147 -8.87 -11.65 2.52
N GLN A 148 -8.38 -10.84 3.44
CA GLN A 148 -8.82 -9.44 3.64
C GLN A 148 -8.03 -8.46 2.78
N ARG A 149 -7.00 -8.94 2.07
CA ARG A 149 -6.18 -8.12 1.17
C ARG A 149 -6.99 -7.74 -0.08
N ILE A 150 -6.90 -6.47 -0.46
CA ILE A 150 -7.64 -5.89 -1.59
C ILE A 150 -6.69 -5.16 -2.56
N ASP A 151 -5.49 -5.72 -2.79
CA ASP A 151 -4.57 -5.25 -3.82
C ASP A 151 -5.06 -5.64 -5.23
N TYR A 152 -4.83 -4.77 -6.21
CA TYR A 152 -5.20 -5.05 -7.59
C TYR A 152 -4.31 -4.32 -8.60
N ILE A 153 -4.22 -4.88 -9.81
CA ILE A 153 -3.55 -4.24 -10.95
C ILE A 153 -4.58 -3.41 -11.72
N ARG A 154 -4.34 -2.10 -11.80
CA ARG A 154 -5.06 -1.18 -12.70
C ARG A 154 -4.21 -0.97 -13.95
N CYS A 155 -4.74 -1.34 -15.11
CA CYS A 155 -4.26 -0.84 -16.39
C CYS A 155 -4.81 0.57 -16.65
N VAL A 156 -4.10 1.36 -17.47
CA VAL A 156 -4.58 2.66 -17.97
C VAL A 156 -5.92 2.48 -18.70
N GLY A 157 -6.90 3.33 -18.39
CA GLY A 157 -8.25 3.26 -18.96
C GLY A 157 -8.35 3.86 -20.37
N GLU A 158 -9.54 3.76 -20.97
CA GLU A 158 -9.92 4.54 -22.16
C GLU A 158 -9.89 6.04 -21.84
N GLY A 159 -9.42 6.86 -22.77
CA GLY A 159 -9.24 8.31 -22.60
C GLY A 159 -8.24 8.79 -21.51
N GLU A 160 -7.64 7.90 -20.70
CA GLU A 160 -6.64 8.30 -19.68
C GLU A 160 -5.28 8.60 -20.35
N LEU A 161 -4.76 9.82 -20.17
CA LEU A 161 -3.47 10.24 -20.73
C LEU A 161 -2.31 9.50 -20.04
N ALA A 162 -1.52 8.73 -20.79
CA ALA A 162 -0.37 7.99 -20.26
C ALA A 162 0.74 7.82 -21.30
N TYR A 163 1.94 7.43 -20.87
CA TYR A 163 2.98 7.01 -21.82
C TYR A 163 2.66 5.59 -22.32
N ARG A 164 2.18 5.46 -23.56
CA ARG A 164 1.63 4.23 -24.16
C ARG A 164 2.54 3.57 -25.21
N GLY A 165 3.85 3.75 -25.04
CA GLY A 165 4.89 3.36 -25.99
C GLY A 165 5.49 4.51 -26.80
N GLY A 166 5.05 5.75 -26.54
CA GLY A 166 5.63 6.96 -27.15
C GLY A 166 6.66 7.65 -26.25
N THR A 167 7.29 8.69 -26.81
CA THR A 167 8.17 9.63 -26.08
C THR A 167 7.39 10.72 -25.35
N ARG A 168 6.10 10.88 -25.69
CA ARG A 168 5.11 11.77 -25.07
C ARG A 168 3.96 10.92 -24.51
N ALA A 169 3.21 11.49 -23.58
CA ALA A 169 1.97 10.87 -23.10
C ALA A 169 0.84 11.11 -24.11
N ASP A 170 -0.02 10.11 -24.27
CA ASP A 170 -1.11 10.05 -25.26
C ASP A 170 -2.29 9.24 -24.67
N ILE A 171 -3.47 9.38 -25.27
CA ILE A 171 -4.65 8.56 -24.97
C ILE A 171 -4.69 7.29 -25.83
N LEU A 172 -4.05 7.31 -27.00
CA LEU A 172 -3.89 6.14 -27.87
C LEU A 172 -2.48 5.53 -27.74
N PRO A 173 -2.31 4.24 -28.06
CA PRO A 173 -3.34 3.26 -28.37
C PRO A 173 -4.17 2.85 -27.15
N GLU A 174 -5.44 2.54 -27.40
CA GLU A 174 -6.29 1.83 -26.45
C GLU A 174 -6.15 0.31 -26.61
N VAL A 175 -6.55 -0.40 -25.55
CA VAL A 175 -6.23 -1.83 -25.35
C VAL A 175 -7.47 -2.63 -24.97
N GLY A 176 -8.52 -1.95 -24.48
CA GLY A 176 -9.74 -2.58 -23.97
C GLY A 176 -9.42 -3.76 -23.06
N ASP A 177 -10.22 -4.82 -23.22
CA ASP A 177 -10.22 -6.06 -22.43
C ASP A 177 -8.91 -6.85 -22.42
N ALA A 178 -7.94 -6.54 -23.29
CA ALA A 178 -6.69 -7.28 -23.40
C ALA A 178 -5.62 -6.90 -22.34
N GLY A 179 -5.85 -5.82 -21.58
CA GLY A 179 -5.18 -5.53 -20.31
C GLY A 179 -3.64 -5.58 -20.30
N LEU A 180 -3.09 -6.22 -19.26
CA LEU A 180 -1.65 -6.27 -18.97
C LEU A 180 -0.87 -7.04 -20.03
N GLU A 181 -1.39 -8.18 -20.47
CA GLU A 181 -0.82 -9.08 -21.47
C GLU A 181 -0.49 -8.33 -22.77
N GLU A 182 -1.44 -7.53 -23.27
CA GLU A 182 -1.31 -6.78 -24.50
C GLU A 182 -0.32 -5.61 -24.37
N TRP A 183 -0.28 -4.93 -23.23
CA TRP A 183 0.76 -3.93 -22.94
C TRP A 183 2.17 -4.53 -22.94
N CYS A 184 2.34 -5.68 -22.28
CA CYS A 184 3.60 -6.41 -22.28
C CYS A 184 3.99 -6.91 -23.69
N ARG A 185 3.03 -7.39 -24.47
CA ARG A 185 3.24 -7.80 -25.87
C ARG A 185 3.71 -6.63 -26.73
N ARG A 186 3.06 -5.46 -26.63
CA ARG A 186 3.46 -4.23 -27.34
C ARG A 186 4.85 -3.76 -26.94
N TYR A 187 5.16 -3.73 -25.64
CA TYR A 187 6.51 -3.39 -25.18
C TYR A 187 7.57 -4.32 -25.76
N VAL A 188 7.34 -5.63 -25.79
CA VAL A 188 8.29 -6.58 -26.37
C VAL A 188 8.46 -6.38 -27.88
N GLN A 189 7.36 -6.14 -28.60
CA GLN A 189 7.38 -5.89 -30.05
C GLN A 189 7.93 -4.52 -30.47
N ASP A 190 7.99 -3.54 -29.57
CA ASP A 190 8.58 -2.23 -29.86
C ASP A 190 10.05 -2.37 -30.31
N SER A 191 10.34 -1.92 -31.52
CA SER A 191 11.67 -1.96 -32.16
C SER A 191 12.56 -0.78 -31.79
N SER A 192 12.08 0.16 -30.96
CA SER A 192 12.83 1.33 -30.53
C SER A 192 14.15 0.98 -29.85
N GLY A 193 15.16 1.83 -30.05
CA GLY A 193 16.51 1.60 -29.53
C GLY A 193 16.58 1.60 -28.00
N VAL A 194 15.74 2.42 -27.35
CA VAL A 194 15.59 2.47 -25.88
C VAL A 194 14.10 2.58 -25.52
N LYS A 195 13.61 1.55 -24.83
CA LYS A 195 12.25 1.43 -24.31
C LYS A 195 12.26 1.16 -22.81
N LEU A 196 11.19 1.60 -22.14
CA LEU A 196 11.00 1.53 -20.70
C LEU A 196 9.59 1.01 -20.40
N PHE A 197 9.48 -0.04 -19.59
CA PHE A 197 8.21 -0.48 -18.99
C PHE A 197 8.22 -0.16 -17.49
N ALA A 198 7.19 0.54 -17.03
CA ALA A 198 7.06 0.95 -15.64
C ALA A 198 5.80 0.35 -14.99
N LEU A 199 5.97 -0.11 -13.75
CA LEU A 199 4.89 -0.42 -12.81
C LEU A 199 5.01 0.54 -11.63
N ASP A 200 3.96 1.31 -11.38
CA ASP A 200 3.86 2.17 -10.19
C ASP A 200 2.99 1.51 -9.11
N ARG A 201 3.54 1.37 -7.91
CA ARG A 201 2.81 0.97 -6.71
C ARG A 201 2.23 2.21 -6.04
N VAL A 202 0.92 2.27 -5.93
CA VAL A 202 0.17 3.44 -5.45
C VAL A 202 -0.59 3.08 -4.17
N VAL A 203 -0.39 3.86 -3.11
CA VAL A 203 -1.26 3.81 -1.93
C VAL A 203 -2.51 4.65 -2.21
N ALA A 204 -3.70 4.06 -2.06
CA ALA A 204 -4.96 4.76 -2.27
C ALA A 204 -5.72 4.93 -0.94
N ASN A 205 -6.57 5.97 -0.87
CA ASN A 205 -7.58 6.15 0.18
C ASN A 205 -7.08 6.26 1.65
N LEU A 206 -5.79 6.56 1.85
CA LEU A 206 -5.23 6.99 3.14
C LEU A 206 -5.44 8.50 3.29
N ASP A 207 -6.00 8.94 4.42
CA ASP A 207 -6.17 10.35 4.73
C ASP A 207 -4.88 10.95 5.34
N THR A 208 -3.99 11.40 4.46
CA THR A 208 -2.74 12.05 4.84
C THR A 208 -2.96 13.44 5.44
N GLU A 209 -3.99 14.17 5.01
CA GLU A 209 -4.29 15.53 5.47
C GLU A 209 -4.78 15.51 6.93
N TRP A 210 -5.65 14.56 7.27
CA TRP A 210 -6.11 14.36 8.63
C TRP A 210 -4.97 13.97 9.58
N ILE A 211 -4.11 13.01 9.18
CA ILE A 211 -2.94 12.61 9.97
C ILE A 211 -1.97 13.79 10.15
N GLU A 212 -1.72 14.59 9.11
CA GLU A 212 -0.91 15.80 9.21
C GLU A 212 -1.50 16.81 10.20
N GLY A 213 -2.81 17.08 10.10
CA GLY A 213 -3.50 17.98 11.03
C GLY A 213 -3.40 17.53 12.49
N GLN A 214 -3.51 16.22 12.74
CA GLN A 214 -3.30 15.63 14.06
C GLN A 214 -1.85 15.78 14.56
N VAL A 215 -0.84 15.50 13.71
CA VAL A 215 0.58 15.68 14.05
C VAL A 215 0.91 17.15 14.35
N ARG A 216 0.42 18.09 13.53
CA ARG A 216 0.59 19.53 13.76
C ARG A 216 -0.05 19.97 15.08
N SER A 217 -1.25 19.48 15.38
CA SER A 217 -1.95 19.75 16.64
C SER A 217 -1.18 19.21 17.85
N LEU A 218 -0.61 18.01 17.75
CA LEU A 218 0.24 17.43 18.78
C LEU A 218 1.49 18.28 19.03
N VAL A 219 2.21 18.68 17.98
CA VAL A 219 3.41 19.52 18.11
C VAL A 219 3.09 20.90 18.68
N ALA A 220 1.95 21.50 18.31
CA ALA A 220 1.47 22.74 18.91
C ALA A 220 1.17 22.57 20.41
N SER A 221 0.56 21.45 20.83
CA SER A 221 0.30 21.17 22.25
C SER A 221 1.56 21.06 23.10
N LEU A 222 2.70 20.73 22.47
CA LEU A 222 4.04 20.70 23.08
C LEU A 222 4.71 22.08 23.19
N SER A 223 3.97 23.17 22.93
CA SER A 223 4.47 24.56 22.94
C SER A 223 5.64 24.81 21.97
N TYR A 224 5.73 24.03 20.89
CA TYR A 224 6.77 24.22 19.87
C TYR A 224 6.48 25.45 19.01
N ARG A 225 7.45 26.36 18.93
CA ARG A 225 7.36 27.62 18.14
C ARG A 225 8.09 27.57 16.79
N GLY A 226 8.73 26.46 16.46
CA GLY A 226 9.44 26.28 15.20
C GLY A 226 8.53 25.92 14.04
N VAL A 227 9.12 25.88 12.85
CA VAL A 227 8.47 25.35 11.65
C VAL A 227 8.38 23.84 11.77
N VAL A 228 7.17 23.31 11.55
CA VAL A 228 6.89 21.87 11.51
C VAL A 228 6.61 21.48 10.07
N ASP A 229 7.36 20.51 9.58
CA ASP A 229 7.20 19.89 8.28
C ASP A 229 6.76 18.43 8.48
N VAL A 230 5.66 18.04 7.84
CA VAL A 230 5.09 16.69 7.89
C VAL A 230 4.98 16.21 6.46
N THR A 231 5.75 15.19 6.09
CA THR A 231 5.80 14.70 4.71
C THR A 231 5.55 13.20 4.63
N PHE A 232 4.75 12.80 3.64
CA PHE A 232 4.44 11.40 3.38
C PHE A 232 5.33 10.88 2.24
N VAL A 233 6.33 10.08 2.59
CA VAL A 233 7.34 9.56 1.66
C VAL A 233 7.02 8.12 1.32
N VAL A 234 6.76 7.84 0.05
CA VAL A 234 6.55 6.48 -0.45
C VAL A 234 7.86 5.95 -1.05
N THR A 235 8.37 4.86 -0.49
CA THR A 235 9.55 4.14 -0.97
C THR A 235 9.14 2.82 -1.63
N HIS A 236 10.02 2.22 -2.43
CA HIS A 236 9.76 1.01 -3.24
C HIS A 236 8.54 1.16 -4.16
N SER A 237 8.25 2.40 -4.59
CA SER A 237 7.03 2.77 -5.30
C SER A 237 7.06 2.46 -6.80
N ARG A 238 8.22 2.24 -7.41
CA ARG A 238 8.32 2.07 -8.87
C ARG A 238 9.20 0.88 -9.24
N VAL A 239 8.78 0.12 -10.24
CA VAL A 239 9.58 -0.92 -10.89
C VAL A 239 9.77 -0.52 -12.35
N LEU A 240 11.01 -0.59 -12.84
CA LEU A 240 11.39 -0.14 -14.17
C LEU A 240 12.17 -1.23 -14.91
N VAL A 241 11.63 -1.73 -16.01
CA VAL A 241 12.34 -2.59 -16.96
C VAL A 241 12.78 -1.72 -18.13
N GLN A 242 14.08 -1.68 -18.40
CA GLN A 242 14.66 -1.09 -19.61
C GLN A 242 15.17 -2.24 -20.49
N ASN A 243 15.08 -2.11 -21.81
CA ASN A 243 15.86 -2.99 -22.69
C ASN A 243 17.38 -2.73 -22.50
N PRO A 244 18.24 -3.74 -22.72
CA PRO A 244 19.68 -3.48 -22.79
C PRO A 244 19.98 -2.52 -23.94
N ASP A 245 20.77 -1.48 -23.65
CA ASP A 245 21.18 -0.48 -24.64
C ASP A 245 22.05 -1.16 -25.72
N LYS A 246 21.56 -1.22 -26.97
CA LYS A 246 22.30 -1.80 -28.12
C LYS A 246 23.46 -0.91 -28.61
N VAL A 247 23.67 0.24 -27.99
CA VAL A 247 24.67 1.25 -28.37
C VAL A 247 25.59 1.48 -27.17
N ASN A 248 26.91 1.44 -27.40
CA ASN A 248 27.99 1.34 -26.41
C ASN A 248 27.76 2.05 -25.07
N GLN A 249 27.99 1.30 -23.97
CA GLN A 249 27.91 1.75 -22.57
C GLN A 249 28.77 2.99 -22.24
N PHE A 250 29.75 3.34 -23.08
CA PHE A 250 30.67 4.45 -22.89
C PHE A 250 30.07 5.85 -23.11
N PHE A 251 28.99 5.99 -23.89
CA PHE A 251 28.38 7.31 -24.18
C PHE A 251 27.19 7.68 -23.27
N THR A 252 26.70 6.75 -22.45
CA THR A 252 25.42 6.85 -21.73
C THR A 252 25.40 7.85 -20.58
N ASN A 253 26.58 8.33 -20.12
CA ASN A 253 26.70 9.12 -18.89
C ASN A 253 26.39 10.63 -19.03
N VAL A 254 26.25 11.18 -20.24
CA VAL A 254 26.01 12.64 -20.43
C VAL A 254 24.81 12.94 -21.34
N THR A 255 24.45 12.06 -22.27
CA THR A 255 23.37 12.28 -23.26
C THR A 255 21.99 11.72 -22.85
N THR A 256 21.89 11.04 -21.71
CA THR A 256 20.64 10.38 -21.26
C THR A 256 19.51 11.34 -20.85
N LEU A 257 19.76 12.64 -20.81
CA LEU A 257 18.79 13.68 -20.47
C LEU A 257 17.87 14.11 -21.64
N PHE A 258 18.22 13.80 -22.90
CA PHE A 258 17.48 14.30 -24.08
C PHE A 258 17.06 13.25 -25.11
N SER A 259 17.38 11.97 -24.91
CA SER A 259 16.98 10.92 -25.87
C SER A 259 15.51 10.51 -25.68
N GLY A 260 14.75 10.50 -26.77
CA GLY A 260 13.35 10.09 -26.82
C GLY A 260 13.19 8.59 -26.60
N LYS A 261 13.15 8.17 -25.32
CA LYS A 261 12.86 6.79 -24.93
C LYS A 261 11.36 6.52 -25.08
N ASN A 262 10.99 5.39 -25.68
CA ASN A 262 9.61 4.93 -25.66
C ASN A 262 9.26 4.45 -24.25
N LYS A 263 8.18 4.98 -23.69
CA LYS A 263 7.78 4.73 -22.31
C LYS A 263 6.42 4.05 -22.26
N TYR A 264 6.31 3.04 -21.42
CA TYR A 264 5.08 2.31 -21.10
C TYR A 264 4.82 2.50 -19.60
N GLU A 265 4.14 3.60 -19.26
CA GLU A 265 3.74 3.95 -17.89
C GLU A 265 2.23 3.72 -17.74
N VAL A 266 1.83 2.47 -18.00
CA VAL A 266 0.44 2.06 -18.27
C VAL A 266 -0.16 1.14 -17.20
N ILE A 267 0.65 0.68 -16.23
CA ILE A 267 0.24 -0.26 -15.18
C ILE A 267 0.49 0.35 -13.79
N LYS A 268 -0.52 0.31 -12.93
CA LYS A 268 -0.45 0.69 -11.52
C LYS A 268 -0.85 -0.51 -10.64
N ALA A 269 -0.05 -0.87 -9.65
CA ALA A 269 -0.43 -1.78 -8.57
C ALA A 269 -1.03 -0.95 -7.44
N VAL A 270 -2.34 -1.05 -7.24
CA VAL A 270 -3.06 -0.23 -6.25
C VAL A 270 -3.15 -0.99 -4.94
N TRP A 271 -2.67 -0.36 -3.87
CA TRP A 271 -2.69 -0.83 -2.49
C TRP A 271 -3.56 0.12 -1.66
N PRO A 272 -4.89 -0.06 -1.67
CA PRO A 272 -5.80 0.80 -0.94
C PRO A 272 -5.67 0.57 0.57
N PHE A 273 -5.56 1.66 1.33
CA PHE A 273 -5.70 1.68 2.79
C PHE A 273 -7.16 1.49 3.22
N ALA A 274 -8.11 1.99 2.42
CA ALA A 274 -9.54 1.83 2.61
C ALA A 274 -10.28 1.61 1.27
N THR A 275 -11.47 1.02 1.32
CA THR A 275 -12.30 0.72 0.13
C THR A 275 -12.62 1.97 -0.70
N THR A 276 -12.92 3.09 -0.05
CA THR A 276 -13.30 4.38 -0.65
C THR A 276 -12.58 5.53 0.03
N LYS A 277 -12.69 6.76 -0.49
CA LYS A 277 -12.02 7.93 0.09
C LYS A 277 -12.67 8.30 1.43
N ASN A 278 -11.99 9.17 2.19
CA ASN A 278 -12.60 9.68 3.42
C ASN A 278 -13.88 10.49 3.10
N GLY A 279 -14.91 10.32 3.91
CA GLY A 279 -16.25 10.88 3.69
C GLY A 279 -17.20 10.08 2.80
N ASP A 280 -16.72 9.10 2.00
CA ASP A 280 -17.59 8.28 1.15
C ASP A 280 -18.42 7.26 1.98
N PRO A 281 -19.72 7.05 1.66
CA PRO A 281 -20.54 6.05 2.34
C PRO A 281 -19.99 4.63 2.10
N GLY A 282 -19.88 3.84 3.17
CA GLY A 282 -19.37 2.46 3.09
C GLY A 282 -17.83 2.34 3.14
N ARG A 283 -17.11 3.42 3.49
CA ARG A 283 -15.66 3.36 3.76
C ARG A 283 -15.32 2.30 4.81
N ARG A 284 -14.46 1.35 4.43
CA ARG A 284 -13.88 0.33 5.31
C ARG A 284 -12.37 0.35 5.15
N CYS A 285 -11.65 0.56 6.25
CA CYS A 285 -10.19 0.47 6.27
C CYS A 285 -9.76 -1.00 6.27
N VAL A 286 -8.64 -1.33 5.63
CA VAL A 286 -8.18 -2.72 5.43
C VAL A 286 -7.68 -3.35 6.73
N VAL A 287 -6.96 -2.56 7.54
CA VAL A 287 -6.35 -3.04 8.80
C VAL A 287 -6.95 -2.30 10.00
N GLN A 288 -6.83 -0.97 10.02
CA GLN A 288 -7.36 -0.08 11.06
C GLN A 288 -7.57 1.31 10.47
N SER A 289 -8.44 2.14 11.07
CA SER A 289 -8.65 3.52 10.63
C SER A 289 -7.54 4.46 11.10
N GLU A 290 -7.45 5.64 10.48
CA GLU A 290 -6.48 6.66 10.86
C GLU A 290 -6.66 7.11 12.32
N GLU A 291 -7.89 7.17 12.85
CA GLU A 291 -8.17 7.54 14.25
C GLU A 291 -7.71 6.47 15.24
N VAL A 292 -7.85 5.19 14.87
CA VAL A 292 -7.33 4.08 15.68
C VAL A 292 -5.81 4.11 15.69
N TRP A 293 -5.18 4.25 14.53
CA TRP A 293 -3.73 4.40 14.41
C TRP A 293 -3.22 5.60 15.21
N TRP A 294 -3.84 6.77 15.06
CA TRP A 294 -3.44 7.97 15.79
C TRP A 294 -3.55 7.80 17.30
N ARG A 295 -4.64 7.20 17.81
CA ARG A 295 -4.81 6.95 19.24
C ARG A 295 -3.69 6.09 19.83
N GLU A 296 -3.16 5.15 19.06
CA GLU A 296 -2.04 4.27 19.46
C GLU A 296 -0.66 4.92 19.32
N TRP A 297 -0.46 5.77 18.30
CA TRP A 297 0.85 6.31 17.95
C TRP A 297 1.11 7.73 18.45
N LYS A 298 0.08 8.47 18.88
CA LYS A 298 0.22 9.84 19.42
C LYS A 298 1.25 9.92 20.55
N ASP A 299 1.24 8.98 21.50
CA ASP A 299 2.08 9.03 22.71
C ASP A 299 3.54 8.63 22.42
N PRO A 300 3.83 7.57 21.62
CA PRO A 300 5.16 7.32 21.06
C PRO A 300 5.73 8.50 20.25
N ILE A 301 4.92 9.11 19.38
CA ILE A 301 5.32 10.28 18.58
C ILE A 301 5.63 11.46 19.52
N LYS A 302 4.76 11.75 20.48
CA LYS A 302 4.94 12.80 21.49
C LYS A 302 6.21 12.60 22.30
N TYR A 303 6.48 11.37 22.73
CA TYR A 303 7.70 11.03 23.46
C TYR A 303 8.95 11.24 22.60
N ALA A 304 8.99 10.71 21.37
CA ALA A 304 10.13 10.88 20.46
C ALA A 304 10.43 12.34 20.14
N ILE A 305 9.40 13.18 19.97
CA ILE A 305 9.52 14.63 19.80
C ILE A 305 10.05 15.30 21.08
N SER A 306 9.57 14.90 22.26
CA SER A 306 10.06 15.43 23.55
C SER A 306 11.55 15.17 23.79
N GLN A 307 12.03 14.00 23.34
CA GLN A 307 13.43 13.61 23.42
C GLN A 307 14.30 14.24 22.31
N LYS A 308 13.74 15.16 21.49
CA LYS A 308 14.45 15.85 20.40
C LYS A 308 15.11 14.87 19.42
N ARG A 309 14.44 13.73 19.19
CA ARG A 309 15.01 12.56 18.50
C ARG A 309 15.22 12.83 17.00
N HIS A 310 16.29 12.26 16.46
CA HIS A 310 16.49 12.08 15.02
C HIS A 310 16.52 10.58 14.70
N GLY A 311 15.69 10.10 13.77
CA GLY A 311 15.65 8.69 13.36
C GLY A 311 14.25 8.07 13.37
N TRP A 312 14.16 6.77 13.59
CA TRP A 312 12.88 6.04 13.53
C TRP A 312 12.11 6.09 14.85
N VAL A 313 10.78 6.03 14.75
CA VAL A 313 9.88 5.57 15.82
C VAL A 313 9.28 4.26 15.34
N THR A 314 9.35 3.24 16.20
CA THR A 314 9.17 1.84 15.84
C THR A 314 8.08 1.19 16.69
N VAL A 315 7.76 -0.08 16.42
CA VAL A 315 6.82 -0.84 17.25
C VAL A 315 7.33 -1.01 18.67
N GLU A 316 8.66 -0.99 18.89
CA GLU A 316 9.25 -1.01 20.23
C GLU A 316 8.93 0.27 21.01
N ASP A 317 9.00 1.44 20.37
CA ASP A 317 8.57 2.70 21.01
C ASP A 317 7.08 2.71 21.35
N LYS A 318 6.25 2.03 20.54
CA LYS A 318 4.83 1.79 20.87
C LYS A 318 4.69 0.86 22.08
N LEU A 319 5.48 -0.20 22.16
CA LEU A 319 5.50 -1.13 23.30
C LEU A 319 5.94 -0.43 24.59
N GLU A 320 7.05 0.31 24.55
CA GLU A 320 7.57 1.13 25.65
C GLU A 320 6.54 2.16 26.14
N ALA A 321 5.84 2.85 25.23
CA ALA A 321 4.79 3.80 25.62
C ALA A 321 3.59 3.12 26.31
N VAL A 322 3.23 1.91 25.88
CA VAL A 322 2.13 1.12 26.49
C VAL A 322 2.55 0.51 27.84
N MET A 323 3.78 0.02 27.96
CA MET A 323 4.27 -0.66 29.18
C MET A 323 4.71 0.32 30.27
N GLU A 324 5.40 1.40 29.90
CA GLU A 324 6.00 2.35 30.85
C GLU A 324 5.24 3.68 30.94
N GLY A 325 4.23 3.90 30.09
CA GLY A 325 3.52 5.18 30.00
C GLY A 325 4.35 6.31 29.38
N LYS A 326 5.46 6.01 28.71
CA LYS A 326 6.34 7.01 28.06
C LYS A 326 5.54 7.93 27.12
N GLY A 327 5.64 9.24 27.35
CA GLY A 327 4.90 10.30 26.62
C GLY A 327 3.60 10.75 27.31
N ASN A 328 3.02 9.91 28.19
CA ASN A 328 1.87 10.28 28.99
C ASN A 328 2.28 11.35 30.02
N GLY A 329 1.58 12.49 30.06
CA GLY A 329 1.88 13.63 30.94
C GLY A 329 2.96 14.64 30.47
N THR A 330 3.70 14.39 29.37
CA THR A 330 4.72 15.34 28.87
C THR A 330 4.10 16.57 28.20
N ASN A 331 3.67 17.58 28.96
CA ASN A 331 2.85 18.68 28.43
C ASN A 331 3.60 19.99 28.13
N MET A 332 4.76 20.22 28.75
CA MET A 332 5.67 21.31 28.39
C MET A 332 7.07 20.76 28.21
N ILE A 333 7.73 21.19 27.12
CA ILE A 333 9.14 20.90 26.83
C ILE A 333 9.86 22.23 26.78
N ASP A 334 10.99 22.34 27.48
CA ASP A 334 11.89 23.46 27.26
C ASP A 334 12.61 23.27 25.92
N TRP A 335 12.20 24.06 24.93
CA TRP A 335 12.83 24.11 23.63
C TRP A 335 14.12 24.96 23.65
N GLY A 336 14.37 25.75 24.70
CA GLY A 336 15.42 26.76 24.75
C GLY A 336 15.06 28.00 23.92
N PRO A 337 15.90 29.05 23.95
CA PRO A 337 15.57 30.37 23.39
C PRO A 337 15.24 30.31 21.89
N ASP A 338 14.28 31.14 21.46
CA ASP A 338 13.98 31.34 20.05
C ASP A 338 15.16 32.00 19.35
N ARG A 339 15.72 31.33 18.34
CA ARG A 339 16.86 31.81 17.53
C ARG A 339 16.45 32.31 16.15
N SER A 340 15.19 32.70 16.01
CA SER A 340 14.56 33.19 14.77
C SER A 340 14.94 34.65 14.40
N ALA A 341 15.99 35.20 15.02
CA ALA A 341 16.36 36.62 14.95
C ALA A 341 17.88 36.87 14.72
N TYR A 342 18.59 35.92 14.12
CA TYR A 342 19.99 36.05 13.67
C TYR A 342 20.15 35.47 12.26
#